data_AF-A0A369T4E9-F1
#
_entry.id   AF-A0A369T4E9-F1
#
_cell.length_a   1.000
_cell.length_b   1.000
_cell.length_c   1.000
_cell.angle_alpha   90.00
_cell.angle_beta   90.00
_cell.angle_gamma   90.00
#
_symmetry.space_group_name_H-M   'P 1'
#
loop_
_entity.id
_entity.type
_entity.pdbx_description
1 polymer ?
#
loop_
_entity_poly.entity_id
_entity_poly.type
_entity_poly.pdbx_seq_one_letter_code
_entity_poly.pdbx_strand_id
1 'polypeptide(L)'
;MEALMERVDIRHPSTGKVLFAHEELQSPDTGEVRLHPGFADNLAYLRMVFGRPMVVTSCCRSAAHNAAIGGHPRSLHVHDRPNHGLAGAAAIDISATDGVYRRELLRQALDLGWAVGVSRSFLHLDRRDLVGMTPIVFAYGGK
;
A
#
# COMPACT_ATOMS: atom_id res chain seq x y z
N MET A 1 -12.31 -29.24 -0.43
CA MET A 1 -12.41 -28.36 0.75
C MET A 1 -11.77 -27.05 0.35
N GLU A 2 -12.57 -26.09 -0.09
CA GLU A 2 -12.11 -24.74 -0.40
C GLU A 2 -11.65 -24.14 0.93
N ALA A 3 -10.34 -23.89 1.08
CA ALA A 3 -9.86 -23.20 2.26
C ALA A 3 -10.52 -21.82 2.24
N LEU A 4 -11.35 -21.54 3.25
CA LEU A 4 -11.87 -20.19 3.49
C LEU A 4 -10.64 -19.29 3.67
N MET A 5 -10.24 -18.57 2.61
CA MET A 5 -9.24 -17.52 2.73
C MET A 5 -9.78 -16.53 3.77
N GLU A 6 -8.97 -16.26 4.79
CA GLU A 6 -9.34 -15.35 5.85
C GLU A 6 -9.54 -13.96 5.24
N ARG A 7 -10.78 -13.45 5.33
CA ARG A 7 -11.13 -12.14 4.79
C ARG A 7 -10.55 -11.05 5.68
N VAL A 8 -9.55 -10.34 5.15
CA VAL A 8 -8.86 -9.24 5.84
C VAL A 8 -9.42 -7.90 5.39
N ASP A 9 -10.23 -7.25 6.23
CA ASP A 9 -10.64 -5.86 6.04
C ASP A 9 -9.89 -4.94 7.02
N ILE A 10 -9.44 -3.77 6.57
CA ILE A 10 -9.01 -2.70 7.48
C ILE A 10 -10.22 -1.89 7.89
N ARG A 11 -10.50 -1.83 9.18
CA ARG A 11 -11.68 -1.16 9.75
C ARG A 11 -11.29 0.01 10.63
N HIS A 12 -12.15 1.01 10.67
CA HIS A 12 -12.03 2.13 11.58
C HIS A 12 -12.10 1.63 13.03
N PRO A 13 -11.13 1.96 13.90
CA PRO A 13 -10.99 1.32 15.21
C PRO A 13 -12.18 1.56 16.14
N SER A 14 -12.80 2.74 16.10
CA SER A 14 -13.96 3.05 16.94
C SER A 14 -15.33 2.71 16.34
N THR A 15 -15.49 2.74 15.01
CA THR A 15 -16.81 2.60 14.36
C THR A 15 -17.01 1.27 13.67
N GLY A 16 -15.94 0.48 13.47
CA GLY A 16 -15.99 -0.78 12.72
C GLY A 16 -16.25 -0.64 11.21
N LYS A 17 -16.42 0.60 10.71
CA LYS A 17 -16.60 0.89 9.29
C LYS A 17 -15.39 0.41 8.49
N VAL A 18 -15.63 -0.28 7.38
CA VAL A 18 -14.56 -0.68 6.45
C VAL A 18 -13.91 0.58 5.86
N LEU A 19 -12.59 0.68 6.01
CA LEU A 19 -11.75 1.73 5.41
C LEU A 19 -11.08 1.24 4.12
N PHE A 20 -10.64 -0.03 4.13
CA PHE A 20 -10.16 -0.76 2.96
C PHE A 20 -10.69 -2.19 3.04
N ALA A 21 -11.39 -2.62 2.00
CA ALA A 21 -11.90 -3.97 1.89
C ALA A 21 -10.79 -4.94 1.46
N HIS A 22 -10.94 -6.22 1.79
CA HIS A 22 -10.03 -7.28 1.36
C HIS A 22 -9.71 -7.23 -0.14
N GLU A 23 -10.74 -7.03 -0.96
CA GLU A 23 -10.64 -7.02 -2.42
C GLU A 23 -9.82 -5.82 -2.95
N GLU A 24 -9.73 -4.73 -2.19
CA GLU A 24 -8.86 -3.59 -2.50
C GLU A 24 -7.39 -3.88 -2.14
N LEU A 25 -7.14 -4.82 -1.23
CA LEU A 25 -5.82 -5.09 -0.65
C LEU A 25 -5.14 -6.33 -1.23
N GLN A 26 -5.91 -7.27 -1.78
CA GLN A 26 -5.44 -8.60 -2.16
C GLN A 26 -4.48 -8.59 -3.36
N SER A 27 -3.63 -9.61 -3.44
CA SER A 27 -2.88 -9.88 -4.66
C SER A 27 -3.84 -10.27 -5.80
N PRO A 28 -3.74 -9.68 -6.99
CA PRO A 28 -4.69 -9.95 -8.07
C PRO A 28 -4.71 -11.42 -8.54
N ASP A 29 -3.60 -12.12 -8.40
CA ASP A 29 -3.42 -13.50 -8.87
C ASP A 29 -3.73 -14.57 -7.82
N THR A 30 -3.48 -14.28 -6.53
CA THR A 30 -3.70 -15.25 -5.44
C THR A 30 -4.93 -14.96 -4.60
N GLY A 31 -5.45 -13.73 -4.59
CA GLY A 31 -6.50 -13.30 -3.67
C GLY A 31 -6.01 -13.14 -2.22
N GLU A 32 -4.72 -13.29 -1.95
CA GLU A 32 -4.21 -13.23 -0.58
C GLU A 32 -3.96 -11.79 -0.12
N VAL A 33 -4.26 -11.53 1.15
CA VAL A 33 -3.86 -10.31 1.88
C VAL A 33 -2.92 -10.72 3.01
N ARG A 34 -1.65 -10.36 2.90
CA ARG A 34 -0.67 -10.51 3.98
C ARG A 34 0.10 -9.20 4.16
N LEU A 35 -0.27 -8.43 5.17
CA LEU A 35 0.33 -7.13 5.46
C LEU A 35 1.40 -7.29 6.54
N HIS A 36 2.49 -6.51 6.45
CA HIS A 36 3.48 -6.45 7.51
C HIS A 36 2.84 -5.89 8.81
N PRO A 37 3.21 -6.38 10.01
CA PRO A 37 2.71 -5.84 11.27
C PRO A 37 2.82 -4.31 11.34
N GLY A 38 1.75 -3.67 11.81
CA GLY A 38 1.61 -2.21 11.88
C GLY A 38 1.25 -1.52 10.56
N PHE A 39 1.35 -2.18 9.40
CA PHE A 39 1.01 -1.52 8.13
C PHE A 39 -0.49 -1.20 8.01
N ALA A 40 -1.36 -2.11 8.48
CA ALA A 40 -2.81 -1.90 8.49
C ALA A 40 -3.23 -0.68 9.33
N ASP A 41 -2.64 -0.51 10.51
CA ASP A 41 -2.91 0.62 11.41
C ASP A 41 -2.48 1.94 10.78
N ASN A 42 -1.32 1.94 10.11
CA ASN A 42 -0.81 3.08 9.38
C ASN A 42 -1.73 3.47 8.20
N LEU A 43 -2.21 2.50 7.43
CA LEU A 43 -3.19 2.74 6.36
C LEU A 43 -4.50 3.31 6.89
N ALA A 44 -5.03 2.73 7.97
CA ALA A 44 -6.24 3.25 8.63
C ALA A 44 -6.03 4.71 9.06
N TYR A 45 -4.91 5.00 9.73
CA TYR A 45 -4.59 6.34 10.19
C TYR A 45 -4.46 7.35 9.04
N LEU A 46 -3.70 7.00 7.99
CA LEU A 46 -3.57 7.84 6.80
C LEU A 46 -4.95 8.15 6.18
N ARG A 47 -5.82 7.14 6.02
CA ARG A 47 -7.15 7.36 5.44
C ARG A 47 -8.04 8.24 6.31
N MET A 48 -7.95 8.10 7.64
CA MET A 48 -8.69 8.95 8.58
C MET A 48 -8.21 10.41 8.52
N VAL A 49 -6.89 10.65 8.50
CA VAL A 49 -6.31 12.01 8.40
C VAL A 49 -6.58 12.64 7.04
N PHE A 50 -6.55 11.83 5.96
CA PHE A 50 -6.83 12.30 4.61
C PHE A 50 -8.28 12.72 4.41
N GLY A 51 -9.23 12.04 5.05
CA GLY A 51 -10.64 12.45 5.08
C GLY A 51 -11.34 12.40 3.72
N ARG A 52 -10.69 11.86 2.68
CA ARG A 52 -11.21 11.70 1.32
C ARG A 52 -11.12 10.22 0.89
N PRO A 53 -11.95 9.78 -0.07
CA PRO A 53 -11.82 8.43 -0.63
C PRO A 53 -10.43 8.20 -1.24
N MET A 54 -9.84 7.05 -0.96
CA MET A 54 -8.59 6.59 -1.57
C MET A 54 -8.90 5.40 -2.46
N VAL A 55 -8.75 5.56 -3.78
CA VAL A 55 -8.96 4.47 -4.74
C VAL A 55 -7.66 3.68 -4.84
N VAL A 56 -7.65 2.46 -4.31
CA VAL A 56 -6.49 1.57 -4.34
C VAL A 56 -6.34 0.99 -5.73
N THR A 57 -5.16 1.14 -6.33
CA THR A 57 -4.82 0.52 -7.63
C THR A 57 -3.94 -0.71 -7.45
N SER A 58 -3.24 -0.83 -6.33
CA SER A 58 -2.44 -2.00 -6.00
C SER A 58 -2.05 -2.01 -4.52
N CYS A 59 -2.04 -3.18 -3.88
CA CYS A 59 -1.51 -3.34 -2.52
C CYS A 59 -0.65 -4.61 -2.43
N CYS A 60 -1.19 -5.76 -2.02
CA CYS A 60 -0.41 -6.99 -2.05
C CYS A 60 -0.08 -7.39 -3.49
N ARG A 61 1.11 -7.94 -3.69
CA ARG A 61 1.49 -8.65 -4.92
C ARG A 61 2.19 -9.93 -4.52
N SER A 62 1.90 -11.04 -5.18
CA SER A 62 2.78 -12.20 -5.15
C SER A 62 4.09 -11.84 -5.87
N ALA A 63 5.16 -12.56 -5.59
CA ALA A 63 6.42 -12.40 -6.31
C ALA A 63 6.23 -12.67 -7.82
N ALA A 64 5.36 -13.61 -8.17
CA ALA A 64 5.03 -13.96 -9.55
C ALA A 64 4.29 -12.82 -10.26
N HIS A 65 3.23 -12.28 -9.67
CA HIS A 65 2.50 -11.15 -10.22
C HIS A 65 3.37 -9.90 -10.32
N ASN A 66 4.16 -9.60 -9.28
CA ASN A 66 5.08 -8.46 -9.30
C ASN A 66 6.09 -8.59 -10.46
N ALA A 67 6.66 -9.78 -10.71
CA ALA A 67 7.54 -10.01 -11.85
C ALA A 67 6.81 -9.88 -13.19
N ALA A 68 5.59 -10.40 -13.32
CA ALA A 68 4.79 -10.35 -14.54
C ALA A 68 4.48 -8.91 -15.00
N ILE A 69 4.30 -7.98 -14.06
CA ILE A 69 4.06 -6.56 -14.36
C ILE A 69 5.36 -5.72 -14.45
N GLY A 70 6.53 -6.36 -14.39
CA GLY A 70 7.83 -5.67 -14.43
C GLY A 70 8.17 -4.90 -13.15
N GLY A 71 7.57 -5.28 -12.01
CA GLY A 71 7.85 -4.69 -10.71
C GLY A 71 9.27 -5.01 -10.23
N HIS A 72 9.83 -4.11 -9.42
CA HIS A 72 11.17 -4.31 -8.86
C HIS A 72 11.21 -5.55 -7.94
N PRO A 73 12.23 -6.43 -8.02
CA PRO A 73 12.28 -7.67 -7.21
C PRO A 73 12.25 -7.46 -5.70
N ARG A 74 12.75 -6.30 -5.24
CA ARG A 74 12.75 -5.89 -3.82
C ARG A 74 11.61 -4.91 -3.47
N SER A 75 10.50 -4.97 -4.21
CA SER A 75 9.31 -4.14 -3.98
C SER A 75 8.65 -4.47 -2.65
N LEU A 76 8.16 -3.44 -1.94
CA LEU A 76 7.47 -3.60 -0.66
C LEU A 76 6.00 -4.04 -0.82
N HIS A 77 5.50 -4.17 -2.05
CA HIS A 77 4.22 -4.82 -2.33
C HIS A 77 4.30 -6.35 -2.22
N VAL A 78 5.49 -6.93 -2.35
CA VAL A 78 5.68 -8.39 -2.40
C VAL A 78 5.44 -9.00 -1.02
N HIS A 79 4.40 -9.82 -0.90
CA HIS A 79 3.94 -10.33 0.40
C HIS A 79 4.35 -11.79 0.69
N ASP A 80 4.56 -12.60 -0.33
CA ASP A 80 4.84 -14.04 -0.25
C ASP A 80 6.35 -14.35 -0.21
N ARG A 81 7.17 -13.47 -0.80
CA ARG A 81 8.64 -13.48 -0.71
C ARG A 81 9.16 -12.09 -0.35
N PRO A 82 8.80 -11.57 0.84
CA PRO A 82 9.14 -10.22 1.24
C PRO A 82 10.66 -10.03 1.34
N ASN A 83 11.10 -8.78 1.17
CA ASN A 83 12.50 -8.35 1.27
C ASN A 83 12.69 -7.39 2.44
N HIS A 84 13.94 -7.00 2.74
CA HIS A 84 14.28 -5.99 3.76
C HIS A 84 13.83 -6.34 5.19
N GLY A 85 13.62 -7.62 5.50
CA GLY A 85 13.12 -8.05 6.81
C GLY A 85 11.61 -7.89 6.99
N LEU A 86 10.86 -7.62 5.92
CA LEU A 86 9.40 -7.60 5.97
C LEU A 86 8.81 -9.01 6.16
N ALA A 87 7.60 -9.03 6.70
CA ALA A 87 6.78 -10.24 6.93
C ALA A 87 5.51 -10.27 6.07
N GLY A 88 5.36 -9.29 5.16
CA GLY A 88 4.20 -9.09 4.31
C GLY A 88 4.35 -7.78 3.52
N ALA A 89 3.31 -7.39 2.79
CA ALA A 89 3.29 -6.13 2.07
C ALA A 89 3.31 -4.93 3.03
N ALA A 90 4.08 -3.90 2.66
CA ALA A 90 4.18 -2.62 3.34
C ALA A 90 4.11 -1.44 2.34
N ALA A 91 3.43 -1.65 1.21
CA ALA A 91 3.21 -0.65 0.18
C ALA A 91 1.80 -0.69 -0.39
N ILE A 92 1.30 0.47 -0.81
CA ILE A 92 0.01 0.66 -1.47
C ILE A 92 0.13 1.73 -2.57
N ASP A 93 -0.53 1.51 -3.70
CA ASP A 93 -0.64 2.47 -4.78
C ASP A 93 -2.06 3.06 -4.79
N ILE A 94 -2.15 4.38 -4.78
CA ILE A 94 -3.42 5.12 -4.75
C ILE A 94 -3.57 5.95 -6.01
N SER A 95 -4.68 5.79 -6.73
CA SER A 95 -4.99 6.62 -7.90
C SER A 95 -5.01 8.10 -7.52
N ALA A 96 -4.32 8.92 -8.30
CA ALA A 96 -4.13 10.33 -8.01
C ALA A 96 -3.86 11.09 -9.32
N THR A 97 -4.90 11.33 -10.14
CA THR A 97 -4.80 12.07 -11.41
C THR A 97 -5.11 13.56 -11.28
N ASP A 98 -5.88 13.94 -10.27
CA ASP A 98 -6.19 15.33 -9.94
C ASP A 98 -5.06 16.00 -9.14
N GLY A 99 -4.70 17.23 -9.52
CA GLY A 99 -3.57 17.95 -8.93
C GLY A 99 -3.78 18.36 -7.48
N VAL A 100 -5.00 18.74 -7.10
CA VAL A 100 -5.33 19.13 -5.72
C VAL A 100 -5.31 17.91 -4.82
N TYR A 101 -5.98 16.83 -5.22
CA TYR A 101 -5.95 15.53 -4.55
C TYR A 101 -4.52 15.03 -4.35
N ARG A 102 -3.71 15.04 -5.43
CA ARG A 102 -2.32 14.58 -5.39
C ARG A 102 -1.50 15.38 -4.39
N ARG A 103 -1.60 16.72 -4.42
CA ARG A 103 -0.87 17.60 -3.49
C ARG A 103 -1.24 17.30 -2.05
N GLU A 104 -2.53 17.13 -1.76
CA GLU A 104 -3.02 16.88 -0.40
C GLU A 104 -2.56 15.52 0.14
N LEU A 105 -2.75 14.45 -0.64
CA LEU A 105 -2.33 13.10 -0.24
C LEU A 105 -0.83 13.03 -0.06
N LEU A 106 -0.04 13.60 -0.98
CA LEU A 106 1.41 13.64 -0.89
C LEU A 106 1.86 14.38 0.37
N ARG A 107 1.34 15.59 0.62
CA ARG A 107 1.73 16.38 1.80
C ARG A 107 1.47 15.61 3.09
N GLN A 108 0.26 15.08 3.25
CA GLN A 108 -0.10 14.37 4.48
C GLN A 108 0.66 13.05 4.64
N ALA A 109 0.90 12.31 3.56
CA ALA A 109 1.72 11.10 3.62
C ALA A 109 3.14 11.43 4.12
N LEU A 110 3.75 12.52 3.60
CA LEU A 110 5.07 12.97 4.06
C LEU A 110 5.07 13.44 5.52
N ASP A 111 4.05 14.21 5.94
CA ASP A 111 3.90 14.65 7.34
C ASP A 111 3.77 13.45 8.30
N LEU A 112 3.25 12.32 7.80
CA LEU A 112 3.10 11.06 8.53
C LEU A 112 4.30 10.10 8.37
N GLY A 113 5.38 10.52 7.72
CA GLY A 113 6.62 9.76 7.58
C GLY A 113 6.60 8.67 6.49
N TRP A 114 5.63 8.69 5.58
CA TRP A 114 5.59 7.74 4.46
C TRP A 114 6.67 8.05 3.42
N ALA A 115 7.23 7.00 2.82
CA ALA A 115 7.91 7.16 1.53
C ALA A 115 6.87 7.32 0.42
N VAL A 116 7.17 8.15 -0.57
CA VAL A 116 6.22 8.49 -1.65
C VAL A 116 6.90 8.36 -3.02
N GLY A 117 6.38 7.46 -3.85
CA GLY A 117 6.71 7.37 -5.27
C GLY A 117 5.68 8.11 -6.12
N VAL A 118 6.10 9.08 -6.92
CA VAL A 118 5.22 9.90 -7.76
C VAL A 118 5.17 9.34 -9.17
N SER A 119 4.02 8.81 -9.58
CA SER A 119 3.75 8.35 -10.94
C SER A 119 2.85 9.34 -11.70
N ARG A 120 2.63 9.08 -12.99
CA ARG A 120 1.71 9.87 -13.83
C ARG A 120 0.26 9.78 -13.37
N SER A 121 -0.17 8.62 -12.87
CA SER A 121 -1.58 8.33 -12.56
C SER A 121 -1.84 7.94 -11.10
N PHE A 122 -0.81 7.64 -10.31
CA PHE A 122 -0.94 7.20 -8.92
C PHE A 122 0.19 7.74 -8.04
N LEU A 123 -0.02 7.68 -6.73
CA LEU A 123 1.03 7.80 -5.72
C LEU A 123 1.27 6.43 -5.11
N HIS A 124 2.53 5.99 -5.14
CA HIS A 124 3.02 4.86 -4.37
C HIS A 124 3.33 5.33 -2.96
N LEU A 125 2.82 4.62 -1.95
CA LEU A 125 3.02 4.94 -0.55
C LEU A 125 3.54 3.68 0.16
N ASP A 126 4.71 3.78 0.78
CA ASP A 126 5.32 2.65 1.47
C ASP A 126 5.91 3.00 2.83
N ARG A 127 5.93 2.00 3.73
CA ARG A 127 6.40 2.15 5.13
C ARG A 127 7.78 1.51 5.31
N ARG A 128 8.79 2.24 4.84
CA ARG A 128 10.22 1.90 4.94
C ARG A 128 10.72 1.83 6.38
N ASP A 129 10.20 2.72 7.21
CA ASP A 129 10.56 2.88 8.60
C ASP A 129 10.19 1.66 9.46
N LEU A 130 9.16 0.89 9.10
CA LEU A 130 8.80 -0.37 9.78
C LEU A 130 9.95 -1.40 9.77
N VAL A 131 10.89 -1.26 8.85
CA VAL A 131 12.08 -2.11 8.73
C VAL A 131 13.38 -1.31 8.76
N GLY A 132 13.37 -0.12 9.38
CA GLY A 132 14.56 0.69 9.61
C GLY A 132 15.17 1.33 8.36
N MET A 133 14.46 1.35 7.24
CA MET A 133 14.88 2.07 6.04
C MET A 133 14.40 3.54 6.09
N THR A 134 15.23 4.46 5.61
CA THR A 134 14.87 5.89 5.53
C THR A 134 13.73 6.11 4.53
N PRO A 135 12.64 6.81 4.90
CA PRO A 135 11.61 7.25 3.96
C PRO A 135 12.20 8.19 2.89
N ILE A 136 11.79 8.01 1.64
CA ILE A 136 12.27 8.80 0.50
C ILE A 136 11.12 9.25 -0.40
N VAL A 137 11.37 10.29 -1.19
CA VAL A 137 10.52 10.65 -2.33
C VAL A 137 11.24 10.30 -3.62
N PHE A 138 10.55 9.63 -4.54
CA PHE A 138 11.09 9.29 -5.86
C PHE A 138 10.03 9.47 -6.95
N ALA A 139 10.45 9.57 -8.20
CA ALA A 139 9.55 9.72 -9.34
C ALA A 139 9.67 8.53 -10.29
N TYR A 140 8.54 8.04 -10.80
CA TYR A 140 8.51 7.03 -11.86
C TYR A 140 8.80 7.67 -13.22
N GLY A 141 9.61 6.99 -14.03
CA GLY A 141 9.89 7.43 -15.40
C GLY A 141 10.76 8.68 -15.51
N GLY A 142 11.40 9.11 -14.42
CA GLY A 142 12.47 10.09 -14.46
C GLY A 142 13.68 9.48 -15.17
N LYS A 143 14.12 10.10 -16.26
CA LYS A 143 15.49 10.02 -16.73
C LYS A 143 16.29 11.11 -16.01
#